data_AF-A0A1U7H1I5-F1
#
_entry.id   AF-A0A1U7H1I5-F1
#
_cell.length_a   1.000
_cell.length_b   1.000
_cell.length_c   1.000
_cell.angle_alpha   90.00
_cell.angle_beta   90.00
_cell.angle_gamma   90.00
#
_symmetry.space_group_name_H-M   'P 1'
#
loop_
_entity.id
_entity.type
_entity.pdbx_description
1 polymer ?
#
loop_
_entity_poly.entity_id
_entity_poly.type
_entity_poly.pdbx_seq_one_letter_code
_entity_poly.pdbx_strand_id
1 'polypeptide(L)'
;MIKYEVKTVNSTIYVSLNTKYPNERALLNYEGDSSTISNFRQFLENAYGAFGHTIGQATTAIDLHYAMSNQQQFEARLIEGQDLVTKYDPEIPDGAVT
;
A
#
# COMPACT_ATOMS: atom_id res chain seq x y z
N MET A 1 0.01 8.94 -8.34
CA MET A 1 -0.58 8.47 -7.07
C MET A 1 -1.00 7.03 -7.20
N ILE A 2 -1.09 6.30 -6.10
CA ILE A 2 -1.64 4.95 -6.06
C ILE A 2 -2.87 4.93 -5.14
N LYS A 3 -3.96 4.28 -5.56
CA LYS A 3 -5.23 4.21 -4.82
C LYS A 3 -5.83 2.81 -4.88
N TYR A 4 -6.23 2.31 -3.72
CA TYR A 4 -6.94 1.05 -3.54
C TYR A 4 -8.36 1.30 -3.09
N GLU A 5 -9.27 0.51 -3.62
CA GLU A 5 -10.57 0.23 -3.03
C GLU A 5 -10.43 -1.03 -2.17
N VAL A 6 -10.79 -0.95 -0.89
CA VAL A 6 -10.79 -2.09 0.02
C VAL A 6 -12.21 -2.36 0.46
N LYS A 7 -12.73 -3.53 0.07
CA LYS A 7 -14.06 -3.98 0.47
C LYS A 7 -13.97 -4.84 1.72
N THR A 8 -14.78 -4.47 2.69
CA THR A 8 -15.06 -5.26 3.89
C THR A 8 -16.52 -5.74 3.83
N VAL A 9 -16.91 -6.63 4.75
CA VAL A 9 -18.27 -7.19 4.79
C VAL A 9 -19.36 -6.11 4.86
N ASN A 10 -19.08 -4.99 5.53
CA ASN A 10 -20.08 -3.98 5.86
C ASN A 10 -19.82 -2.61 5.22
N SER A 11 -18.67 -2.40 4.57
CA SER A 11 -18.26 -1.08 4.10
C SER A 11 -17.16 -1.17 3.04
N THR A 12 -16.97 -0.07 2.32
CA THR A 12 -15.83 0.14 1.41
C THR A 12 -15.03 1.32 1.91
N ILE A 13 -13.71 1.16 1.98
CA ILE A 13 -12.78 2.25 2.25
C ILE A 13 -11.85 2.42 1.07
N TYR A 14 -11.28 3.61 0.94
CA TYR A 14 -10.22 3.87 -0.03
C TYR A 14 -8.94 4.24 0.68
N VAL A 15 -7.85 3.66 0.21
CA VAL A 15 -6.51 3.89 0.74
C VAL A 15 -5.66 4.42 -0.39
N SER A 16 -5.01 5.57 -0.20
CA SER A 16 -4.20 6.18 -1.24
C SER A 16 -2.89 6.73 -0.73
N LEU A 17 -1.92 6.79 -1.63
CA LEU A 17 -0.60 7.36 -1.40
C LEU A 17 -0.32 8.34 -2.54
N ASN A 18 -0.17 9.62 -2.19
CA ASN A 18 0.10 10.67 -3.17
C ASN A 18 1.60 10.78 -3.42
N THR A 19 2.10 9.88 -4.28
CA THR A 19 3.50 9.84 -4.73
C THR A 19 3.59 9.81 -6.26
N LYS A 20 4.70 10.32 -6.80
CA LYS A 20 5.05 10.23 -8.22
C LYS A 20 6.09 9.13 -8.49
N TYR A 21 6.81 8.70 -7.46
CA TYR A 21 7.88 7.70 -7.59
C TYR A 21 7.56 6.46 -6.73
N PRO A 22 7.80 5.24 -7.24
CA PRO A 22 7.46 4.01 -6.51
C PRO A 22 8.12 3.91 -5.12
N ASN A 23 9.40 4.33 -5.05
CA ASN A 23 10.24 4.29 -3.84
C ASN A 23 10.10 5.51 -2.92
N GLU A 24 9.35 6.54 -3.34
CA GLU A 24 9.16 7.75 -2.52
C GLU A 24 8.20 7.45 -1.37
N ARG A 25 8.64 7.75 -0.14
CA ARG A 25 7.80 7.65 1.04
C ARG A 25 6.81 8.82 1.07
N ALA A 26 5.52 8.50 1.18
CA ALA A 26 4.47 9.49 1.35
C ALA A 26 3.48 9.07 2.44
N LEU A 27 2.64 10.00 2.89
CA LEU A 27 1.60 9.72 3.88
C LEU A 27 0.42 8.97 3.27
N LEU A 28 -0.11 8.00 4.01
CA LEU A 28 -1.33 7.29 3.65
C LEU A 28 -2.56 8.15 3.93
N ASN A 29 -3.42 8.27 2.93
CA ASN A 29 -4.72 8.90 3.03
C ASN A 29 -5.81 7.84 3.02
N TYR A 30 -6.85 8.06 3.83
CA TYR A 30 -7.97 7.14 4.01
C TYR A 30 -9.29 7.88 3.79
N GLU A 31 -10.20 7.28 3.02
CA GLU A 31 -11.55 7.78 2.78
C GLU A 31 -12.57 6.67 3.09
N GLY A 32 -13.69 7.01 3.72
CA GLY A 32 -14.74 6.05 4.09
C GLY A 32 -15.14 6.13 5.57
N ASP A 33 -15.78 5.07 6.05
CA ASP A 33 -16.26 4.99 7.43
C ASP A 33 -15.10 4.98 8.45
N SER A 34 -15.18 5.83 9.47
CA SER A 34 -14.09 6.04 10.42
C SER A 34 -13.75 4.80 11.26
N SER A 35 -14.76 4.00 11.62
CA SER A 35 -14.54 2.77 12.42
C SER A 35 -13.81 1.71 11.58
N THR A 36 -14.22 1.58 10.32
CA THR A 36 -13.60 0.68 9.34
C THR A 36 -12.16 1.11 9.04
N ILE A 37 -11.92 2.42 8.86
CA ILE A 37 -10.58 2.97 8.68
C ILE A 37 -9.69 2.67 9.88
N SER A 38 -10.18 2.83 11.12
CA SER A 38 -9.39 2.56 12.31
C SER A 38 -8.94 1.10 12.39
N ASN A 39 -9.85 0.17 12.13
CA ASN A 39 -9.54 -1.26 12.11
C ASN A 39 -8.55 -1.60 10.98
N PHE A 40 -8.76 -1.01 9.81
CA PHE A 40 -7.88 -1.22 8.67
C PHE A 40 -6.47 -0.65 8.90
N ARG A 41 -6.36 0.49 9.57
CA ARG A 41 -5.06 1.06 9.95
C ARG A 41 -4.29 0.12 10.88
N GLN A 42 -4.94 -0.40 11.92
CA GLN A 42 -4.32 -1.39 12.81
C GLN A 42 -3.90 -2.65 12.05
N PHE A 43 -4.71 -3.11 11.10
CA PHE A 43 -4.32 -4.20 10.22
C PHE A 43 -3.04 -3.85 9.44
N LEU A 44 -3.02 -2.70 8.76
CA LEU A 44 -1.93 -2.29 7.89
C LEU A 44 -0.63 -2.07 8.67
N GLU A 45 -0.71 -1.56 9.90
CA GLU A 45 0.44 -1.37 10.81
C GLU A 45 1.09 -2.70 11.24
N ASN A 46 0.32 -3.79 11.25
CA ASN A 46 0.82 -5.14 11.51
C ASN A 46 1.19 -5.90 10.23
N ALA A 47 0.90 -5.35 9.05
CA ALA A 47 1.25 -5.96 7.77
C ALA A 47 2.71 -5.66 7.40
N TYR A 48 3.31 -6.58 6.64
CA TYR A 48 4.62 -6.38 6.04
C TYR A 48 4.47 -5.85 4.61
N GLY A 49 5.21 -4.80 4.32
CA GLY A 49 5.49 -4.33 2.96
C GLY A 49 6.50 -5.22 2.25
N ALA A 50 7.03 -4.74 1.12
CA ALA A 50 8.02 -5.48 0.37
C ALA A 50 9.31 -5.63 1.20
N PHE A 51 10.03 -6.72 1.00
CA PHE A 51 11.28 -7.02 1.72
C PHE A 51 11.16 -7.04 3.26
N GLY A 52 9.94 -7.18 3.80
CA GLY A 52 9.69 -7.21 5.24
C GLY A 52 9.64 -5.82 5.90
N HIS A 53 9.54 -4.75 5.12
CA HIS A 53 9.39 -3.40 5.67
C HIS A 53 8.09 -3.26 6.48
N THR A 54 8.14 -2.50 7.57
CA THR A 54 6.93 -2.16 8.32
C THR A 54 6.17 -1.04 7.64
N ILE A 55 4.84 -1.08 7.70
CA ILE A 55 3.98 -0.02 7.18
C ILE A 55 3.50 0.84 8.34
N GLY A 56 3.84 2.12 8.32
CA GLY A 56 3.36 3.09 9.29
C GLY A 56 2.45 4.13 8.65
N GLN A 57 2.41 5.32 9.24
CA GLN A 57 1.68 6.46 8.67
C GLN A 57 2.20 6.87 7.28
N ALA A 58 3.48 6.62 7.02
CA ALA A 58 4.11 6.83 5.73
C ALA A 58 4.78 5.56 5.21
N THR A 59 4.58 5.26 3.93
CA THR A 59 5.10 4.07 3.25
C THR A 59 5.41 4.39 1.78
N THR A 60 5.95 3.42 1.05
CA THR A 60 6.19 3.52 -0.39
C THR A 60 5.05 2.89 -1.18
N ALA A 61 4.95 3.17 -2.48
CA ALA A 61 3.90 2.56 -3.30
C ALA A 61 4.06 1.04 -3.42
N ILE A 62 5.30 0.55 -3.38
CA ILE A 62 5.64 -0.88 -3.49
C ILE A 62 5.29 -1.60 -2.20
N ASP A 63 5.67 -1.04 -1.05
CA ASP A 63 5.32 -1.62 0.25
C ASP A 63 3.81 -1.71 0.41
N LEU A 64 3.10 -0.62 0.06
CA LEU A 64 1.64 -0.62 0.07
C LEU A 64 1.07 -1.66 -0.90
N HIS A 65 1.59 -1.76 -2.13
CA HIS A 65 1.11 -2.75 -3.09
C HIS A 65 1.31 -4.18 -2.58
N TYR A 66 2.48 -4.48 -2.03
CA TYR A 66 2.77 -5.78 -1.44
C TYR A 66 1.81 -6.10 -0.28
N ALA A 67 1.59 -5.13 0.60
CA ALA A 67 0.66 -5.22 1.72
C ALA A 67 -0.82 -5.03 1.36
N MET A 68 -1.17 -4.87 0.08
CA MET A 68 -2.54 -5.02 -0.41
C MET A 68 -2.74 -6.35 -1.16
N SER A 69 -1.73 -6.82 -1.91
CA SER A 69 -1.84 -8.02 -2.76
C SER A 69 -1.69 -9.36 -2.03
N ASN A 70 -0.97 -9.43 -0.93
CA ASN A 70 -0.72 -10.66 -0.14
C ASN A 70 -1.76 -10.95 0.96
N GLN A 71 -2.89 -10.23 0.96
CA GLN A 71 -3.77 -10.14 2.13
C GLN A 71 -5.02 -10.97 1.91
N GLN A 72 -5.36 -11.82 2.88
CA GLN A 72 -6.51 -12.73 2.79
C GLN A 72 -7.77 -12.23 3.50
N GLN A 73 -7.66 -11.18 4.32
CA GLN A 73 -8.75 -10.75 5.21
C GLN A 73 -9.75 -9.80 4.55
N PHE A 74 -9.41 -9.20 3.42
CA PHE A 74 -10.25 -8.25 2.70
C PHE A 74 -9.97 -8.33 1.20
N GLU A 75 -10.93 -7.89 0.41
CA GLU A 75 -10.78 -7.76 -1.04
C GLU A 75 -10.23 -6.36 -1.35
N ALA A 76 -8.94 -6.28 -1.65
CA ALA A 76 -8.29 -5.05 -2.09
C ALA A 76 -8.18 -5.03 -3.62
N ARG A 77 -8.63 -3.94 -4.24
CA ARG A 77 -8.56 -3.71 -5.68
C ARG A 77 -7.79 -2.42 -5.95
N LEU A 78 -6.73 -2.53 -6.74
CA LEU A 78 -6.00 -1.37 -7.25
C LEU A 78 -6.88 -0.65 -8.28
N ILE A 79 -7.20 0.63 -8.02
CA ILE A 79 -8.06 1.44 -8.90
C ILE A 79 -7.29 2.58 -9.58
N GLU A 80 -6.15 3.02 -9.03
CA GLU A 80 -5.26 4.02 -9.65
C GLU A 80 -3.79 3.72 -9.33
N GLY A 81 -2.88 4.08 -10.22
CA GLY A 81 -1.43 3.94 -10.01
C GLY A 81 -0.82 2.60 -10.46
N GLN A 82 -1.46 1.91 -11.41
CA GLN A 82 -0.94 0.67 -12.02
C GLN A 82 0.46 0.86 -12.62
N ASP A 83 0.75 2.05 -13.15
CA ASP A 83 2.05 2.42 -13.70
C ASP A 83 3.15 2.51 -12.64
N LEU A 84 2.82 2.94 -11.41
CA LEU A 84 3.78 3.01 -10.31
C LEU A 84 4.23 1.62 -9.83
N VAL A 85 3.35 0.62 -9.90
CA VAL A 85 3.68 -0.75 -9.48
C VAL A 85 4.34 -1.55 -10.61
N THR A 86 3.99 -1.28 -11.87
CA THR A 86 4.55 -2.01 -13.02
C THR A 86 5.90 -1.50 -13.49
N LYS A 87 6.18 -0.20 -13.29
CA LYS A 87 7.47 0.42 -13.63
C LYS A 87 8.46 0.38 -12.46
N TYR A 88 8.21 -0.45 -11.45
CA TYR A 88 9.15 -0.58 -10.36
C TYR A 88 10.47 -1.16 -10.86
N ASP A 89 11.50 -0.32 -10.83
CA ASP A 89 12.89 -0.73 -10.92
C ASP A 89 13.43 -0.69 -9.49
N PRO A 90 13.90 -1.83 -8.93
CA PRO A 90 14.49 -1.86 -7.60
C PRO A 90 15.79 -1.03 -7.49
N GLU A 91 16.29 -0.44 -8.59
CA GLU A 91 17.56 0.29 -8.65
C GLU A 91 18.64 -0.53 -7.93
N ILE A 92 18.99 -1.68 -8.51
CA ILE A 92 20.02 -2.55 -7.95
C ILE A 92 21.30 -1.71 -7.79
N PRO A 93 21.80 -1.48 -6.55
CA PRO A 93 22.99 -0.69 -6.36
C PRO A 93 24.17 -1.35 -7.06
N ASP A 94 25.07 -0.54 -7.64
CA ASP A 94 26.33 -1.05 -8.21
C ASP A 94 27.08 -1.87 -7.13
N GLY A 95 27.23 -3.18 -7.38
CA GLY A 95 27.92 -4.10 -6.48
C GLY A 95 27.03 -5.02 -5.63
N ALA A 96 25.70 -5.02 -5.82
CA ALA A 96 24.85 -6.04 -5.22
C ALA A 96 25.21 -7.44 -5.77
N VAL A 97 25.54 -8.37 -4.88
CA VAL A 97 25.82 -9.77 -5.23
C VAL A 97 24.50 -10.55 -5.19
N THR A 98 24.11 -11.13 -6.32
CA THR A 98 22.94 -12.03 -6.47
C THR A 98 23.23 -13.42 -5.95
#